data_AF-A0A327MCP0-F1
#
_entry.id   AF-A0A327MCP0-F1
#
_cell.length_a   1.000
_cell.length_b   1.000
_cell.length_c   1.000
_cell.angle_alpha   90.00
_cell.angle_beta   90.00
_cell.angle_gamma   90.00
#
_symmetry.space_group_name_H-M   'P 1'
#
loop_
_entity.id
_entity.type
_entity.pdbx_description
1 polymer ?
#
loop_
_entity_poly.entity_id
_entity_poly.type
_entity_poly.pdbx_seq_one_letter_code
_entity_poly.pdbx_strand_id
1 'polypeptide(L)' 'MVSDLDICARITCPECRGSGTGFWRKDAVRGQGRELLGVTRGFLRRRGDHRLDPCVLCAHCLVPAQEGPFVRERSEA' A
#
# COMPACT_ATOMS: atom_id res chain seq x y z
N MET A 1 -21.37 3.90 3.84
CA MET A 1 -20.50 4.70 4.75
C MET A 1 -19.07 4.29 4.45
N VAL A 2 -18.28 5.17 3.81
CA VAL A 2 -16.87 4.94 3.47
C VAL A 2 -16.08 5.95 4.29
N SER A 3 -15.69 5.58 5.51
CA SER A 3 -15.18 6.59 6.44
C SER A 3 -13.96 6.22 7.26
N ASP A 4 -13.24 5.13 6.93
CA ASP A 4 -12.00 4.76 7.64
C ASP A 4 -10.94 4.15 6.67
N LEU A 5 -10.77 4.75 5.50
CA LEU A 5 -9.55 4.57 4.69
C LEU A 5 -8.52 5.59 5.21
N ASP A 6 -7.95 5.32 6.39
CA ASP A 6 -7.16 6.32 7.11
C ASP A 6 -5.80 6.64 6.47
N ILE A 7 -5.25 5.76 5.63
CA ILE A 7 -3.91 5.99 5.06
C ILE A 7 -3.84 5.44 3.62
N CYS A 8 -3.58 6.32 2.66
CA CYS A 8 -3.10 5.95 1.33
C CYS A 8 -1.57 6.05 1.32
N ALA A 9 -0.88 5.07 0.74
CA ALA A 9 0.56 5.11 0.51
C ALA A 9 0.85 4.93 -0.97
N ARG A 10 1.83 5.68 -1.51
CA ARG A 10 2.33 5.41 -2.85
C ARG A 10 3.23 4.18 -2.78
N ILE A 11 3.02 3.24 -3.68
CA ILE A 11 3.89 2.05 -3.80
C ILE A 11 4.62 2.09 -5.14
N THR A 12 5.90 1.75 -5.14
CA THR A 12 6.73 1.75 -6.36
C THR A 12 7.56 0.47 -6.45
N CYS A 13 7.61 -0.12 -7.63
CA CYS A 13 8.52 -1.23 -7.91
C CYS A 13 9.93 -0.67 -8.20
N PRO A 14 10.98 -1.08 -7.47
CA PRO A 14 12.34 -0.60 -7.73
C PRO A 14 12.89 -1.04 -9.10
N GLU A 15 12.44 -2.18 -9.61
CA GLU A 15 12.96 -2.76 -10.86
C GLU A 15 12.33 -2.12 -12.09
N CYS A 16 10.99 -2.16 -12.21
CA CYS A 16 10.29 -1.65 -13.39
C CYS A 16 9.83 -0.20 -13.25
N ARG A 17 10.04 0.43 -12.08
CA ARG A 17 9.53 1.78 -11.74
C ARG A 17 8.02 1.94 -11.86
N GLY A 18 7.28 0.82 -11.93
CA GLY A 18 5.82 0.84 -11.87
C GLY A 18 5.35 1.46 -10.57
N SER A 19 4.29 2.28 -10.63
CA SER A 19 3.72 2.97 -9.47
C SER A 19 2.28 2.58 -9.23
N GLY A 20 1.88 2.56 -7.97
CA GLY A 20 0.53 2.25 -7.55
C GLY A 20 0.18 2.89 -6.21
N THR A 21 -0.93 2.44 -5.65
CA THR A 21 -1.41 2.90 -4.34
C THR A 21 -1.76 1.70 -3.47
N GLY A 22 -1.28 1.72 -2.22
CA GLY A 22 -1.71 0.83 -1.15
C GLY A 22 -2.72 1.53 -0.26
N PHE A 23 -3.79 0.83 0.10
CA PHE A 23 -4.86 1.32 0.96
C PHE A 23 -4.79 0.65 2.32
N TRP A 24 -4.64 1.46 3.36
CA TRP A 24 -4.39 1.00 4.71
C TRP A 24 -5.46 1.52 5.66
N ARG A 25 -5.85 0.68 6.62
CA ARG A 25 -6.63 1.08 7.78
C ARG A 25 -5.70 1.19 8.99
N LYS A 26 -5.79 2.32 9.68
CA LYS A 26 -5.16 2.48 11.00
C LYS A 26 -6.07 1.75 11.99
N ASP A 27 -5.51 0.89 12.83
CA ASP A 27 -6.22 0.11 13.87
C ASP A 27 -6.90 -1.22 13.46
N ALA A 28 -6.11 -2.29 13.41
CA ALA A 28 -6.61 -3.65 13.65
C ALA A 28 -6.28 -4.05 15.11
N VAL A 29 -7.14 -3.66 16.05
CA VAL A 29 -7.19 -4.15 17.45
C VAL A 29 -5.94 -3.84 18.32
N ARG A 30 -6.04 -2.82 19.19
CA ARG A 30 -5.13 -2.52 20.32
C ARG A 30 -3.76 -1.88 20.00
N GLY A 31 -3.70 -0.97 19.03
CA GLY A 31 -2.65 0.06 18.99
C GLY A 31 -1.24 -0.37 18.55
N GLN A 32 -1.10 -1.44 17.75
CA GLN A 32 0.20 -1.85 17.20
C GLN A 32 0.14 -2.28 15.72
N GLY A 33 -0.28 -1.41 14.79
CA GLY A 33 -0.05 -1.64 13.34
C GLY A 33 -1.17 -1.16 12.41
N ARG A 34 -1.02 -1.43 11.11
CA ARG A 34 -1.94 -0.97 10.05
C ARG A 34 -2.37 -2.12 9.12
N GLU A 35 -3.66 -2.27 8.90
CA GLU A 35 -4.16 -3.35 8.04
C GLU A 35 -4.15 -2.93 6.56
N LEU A 36 -3.51 -3.72 5.70
CA LEU A 36 -3.61 -3.54 4.24
C LEU A 36 -4.99 -3.99 3.76
N LEU A 37 -5.81 -3.03 3.34
CA LEU A 37 -7.15 -3.28 2.79
C LEU A 37 -7.10 -3.65 1.30
N GLY A 38 -6.13 -3.11 0.55
CA GLY A 38 -6.00 -3.39 -0.87
C GLY A 38 -4.85 -2.64 -1.55
N VAL A 39 -4.59 -3.01 -2.80
CA VAL A 39 -3.58 -2.38 -3.65
C VAL A 39 -4.12 -2.16 -5.07
N THR A 40 -3.59 -1.18 -5.78
CA THR A 40 -3.93 -0.96 -7.20
C THR A 40 -3.45 -2.12 -8.08
N ARG A 41 -4.08 -2.26 -9.26
CA ARG A 41 -3.68 -3.25 -10.28
C ARG A 41 -2.18 -3.13 -10.57
N GLY A 42 -1.51 -4.29 -10.70
CA GLY A 42 -0.05 -4.36 -10.89
C GLY A 42 0.74 -4.57 -9.61
N PHE A 43 0.08 -4.59 -8.45
CA PHE A 43 0.65 -4.95 -7.17
C PHE A 43 -0.18 -6.03 -6.48
N LEU A 44 0.45 -6.84 -5.63
CA LEU A 44 -0.16 -7.98 -4.96
C LEU A 44 0.32 -8.05 -3.51
N ARG A 45 -0.55 -8.48 -2.59
CA ARG A 45 -0.11 -8.89 -1.26
C ARG A 45 0.65 -10.21 -1.35
N ARG A 46 1.78 -10.34 -0.67
CA ARG A 46 2.49 -11.63 -0.55
C ARG A 46 1.58 -12.68 0.12
N ARG A 47 1.43 -13.84 -0.51
CA ARG A 47 0.62 -14.94 0.05
C ARG A 47 1.20 -15.42 1.39
N GLY A 48 0.33 -15.65 2.36
CA GLY A 48 0.69 -16.12 3.71
C GLY A 48 1.23 -15.03 4.64
N ASP A 49 1.30 -13.77 4.20
CA ASP A 49 1.72 -12.68 5.05
C ASP A 49 0.53 -12.14 5.86
N HIS A 50 0.41 -12.59 7.11
CA HIS A 50 -0.64 -12.19 8.06
C HIS A 50 -0.21 -11.05 8.99
N ARG A 51 0.90 -10.37 8.69
CA ARG A 51 1.40 -9.27 9.51
C ARG A 51 0.46 -8.07 9.45
N LEU A 52 0.55 -7.23 10.48
CA LEU A 52 -0.03 -5.89 10.56
C LEU A 52 0.72 -4.86 9.68
N ASP A 53 1.61 -5.33 8.80
CA ASP A 53 2.22 -4.57 7.73
C ASP A 53 2.73 -5.56 6.66
N PRO A 54 1.86 -6.07 5.76
CA PRO A 54 2.23 -7.11 4.83
C PRO A 54 3.09 -6.57 3.68
N CYS A 55 4.03 -7.40 3.24
CA CYS A 55 4.86 -7.12 2.09
C CYS A 55 4.01 -7.08 0.80
N VAL A 56 4.01 -5.93 0.13
CA VAL A 56 3.42 -5.73 -1.19
C VAL A 56 4.46 -6.07 -2.25
N LEU A 57 4.07 -6.83 -3.27
CA LEU A 57 4.91 -7.24 -4.39
C LEU A 57 4.43 -6.58 -5.69
N CYS A 58 5.36 -6.27 -6.59
CA CYS A 58 5.01 -5.98 -7.98
C CYS A 58 4.53 -7.26 -8.68
N ALA A 59 3.37 -7.22 -9.33
CA ALA A 59 2.81 -8.37 -10.04
C ALA A 59 3.66 -8.81 -11.24
N HIS A 60 4.45 -7.88 -11.81
CA HIS A 60 5.30 -8.15 -12.97
C HIS A 60 6.68 -8.68 -12.56
N CYS A 61 7.35 -7.98 -11.64
CA CYS A 61 8.72 -8.31 -11.23
C CYS A 61 8.78 -9.31 -10.07
N LEU A 62 7.66 -9.53 -9.35
CA LEU A 62 7.57 -10.34 -8.13
C LEU A 62 8.53 -9.93 -6.99
N VAL A 63 9.06 -8.70 -7.05
CA VAL A 63 9.91 -8.09 -6.01
C VAL A 63 9.08 -7.24 -5.04
N PRO A 64 9.57 -7.00 -3.81
CA PRO A 64 8.95 -6.07 -2.87
C PRO A 64 8.81 -4.66 -3.45
N ALA A 65 7.61 -4.10 -3.35
CA ALA A 65 7.36 -2.70 -3.62
C ALA A 65 7.87 -1.85 -2.44
N GLN A 66 8.39 -0.67 -2.76
CA GLN A 66 8.76 0.34 -1.79
C GLN A 66 7.57 1.24 -1.52
N GLU A 67 7.37 1.58 -0.26
CA GLU A 67 6.35 2.54 0.13
C GLU A 67 6.94 3.93 0.28
N GLY A 68 6.23 4.91 -0.28
CA GLY A 68 6.51 6.32 -0.09
C GLY A 68 5.28 7.03 0.48
N PRO A 69 5.48 8.24 1.04
CA PRO A 69 4.37 9.08 1.46
C PRO A 69 3.44 9.32 0.26
N PHE A 70 2.13 9.24 0.49
CA PHE A 70 1.17 9.74 -0.48
C PHE A 70 1.17 11.26 -0.41
N VAL A 71 2.02 11.90 -1.21
CA VAL A 71 1.96 13.34 -1.41
C VAL A 71 0.85 13.58 -2.43
N ARG A 72 -0.29 14.08 -1.95
CA ARG A 72 -1.28 14.68 -2.85
C ARG A 72 -0.60 15.93 -3.40
N GLU A 73 0.02 15.84 -4.57
CA GLU A 73 0.40 17.04 -5.32
C GLU A 73 -0.90 17.81 -5.52
N ARG A 74 -1.06 18.88 -4.76
CA ARG A 74 -2.09 19.86 -5.03
C ARG A 74 -1.63 20.49 -6.33
N SER A 75 -2.21 20.09 -7.46
CA SER A 75 -2.15 20.91 -8.66
C SER A 75 -2.82 22.22 -8.29
N GLU A 76 -2.02 23.21 -7.88
CA GLU A 76 -2.45 24.60 -7.84
C GLU A 76 -2.72 24.97 -9.30
N ALA A 77 -4.01 24.97 -9.65
CA ALA A 77 -4.51 25.64 -10.83
C ALA A 77 -4.60 27.14 -10.57
#